data_AF-A0A3D2EPT4-F1
#
_entry.id   AF-A0A3D2EPT4-F1
#
_cell.length_a   1.000
_cell.length_b   1.000
_cell.length_c   1.000
_cell.angle_alpha   90.00
_cell.angle_beta   90.00
_cell.angle_gamma   90.00
#
_symmetry.space_group_name_H-M   'P 1'
#
loop_
_entity.id
_entity.type
_entity.pdbx_description
1 polymer ?
#
loop_
_entity_poly.entity_id
_entity_poly.type
_entity_poly.pdbx_seq_one_letter_code
_entity_poly.pdbx_strand_id
1 'polypeptide(L)'
;MTQNVSAQDARTAPDSNPVSWQAQDDVLLITINNPPVNALGHAVRVGLIAAIDALEADGSVVGAVLTGGGRAFVAGADITEFGKPIAEP
;
A
#
# COMPACT_ATOMS: atom_id res chain seq x y z
N MET A 1 -13.58 -23.53 -9.21
CA MET A 1 -13.99 -22.18 -9.60
C MET A 1 -12.73 -21.33 -9.54
N THR A 2 -11.89 -21.44 -10.56
CA THR A 2 -10.53 -20.86 -10.57
C THR A 2 -10.59 -19.63 -11.45
N GLN A 3 -10.52 -18.44 -10.88
CA GLN A 3 -10.35 -17.23 -11.68
C GLN A 3 -8.87 -16.91 -11.76
N ASN A 4 -8.29 -17.30 -12.90
CA ASN A 4 -7.10 -16.66 -13.45
C ASN A 4 -7.37 -15.16 -13.62
N VAL A 5 -6.57 -14.31 -12.99
CA VAL A 5 -6.49 -12.91 -13.42
C VAL A 5 -5.15 -12.72 -14.10
N SER A 6 -5.24 -12.58 -15.41
CA SER A 6 -4.17 -12.32 -16.36
C SER A 6 -3.32 -11.13 -15.93
N ALA A 7 -2.00 -11.30 -16.07
CA ALA A 7 -1.09 -10.19 -16.27
C ALA A 7 -1.55 -9.41 -17.51
N GLN A 8 -2.14 -8.23 -17.33
CA GLN A 8 -2.33 -7.23 -18.39
C GLN A 8 -2.80 -5.88 -17.79
N ASP A 9 -2.13 -4.82 -18.26
CA ASP A 9 -2.41 -3.38 -18.12
C ASP A 9 -1.86 -2.62 -16.91
N ALA A 10 -0.55 -2.33 -16.98
CA ALA A 10 0.17 -1.30 -16.23
C ALA A 10 -0.24 0.16 -16.57
N ARG A 11 -1.52 0.43 -16.86
CA ARG A 11 -2.06 1.80 -17.06
C ARG A 11 -3.51 1.88 -16.59
N THR A 12 -3.75 1.67 -15.30
CA THR A 12 -5.04 1.94 -14.69
C THR A 12 -4.95 3.25 -13.91
N ALA A 13 -6.05 4.02 -13.93
CA ALA A 13 -6.23 5.27 -13.21
C ALA A 13 -5.70 5.19 -11.76
N PRO A 14 -5.31 6.30 -11.11
CA PRO A 14 -4.83 6.22 -9.73
C PRO A 14 -5.89 5.51 -8.90
N ASP A 15 -5.56 4.31 -8.42
CA ASP A 15 -6.34 3.65 -7.40
C ASP A 15 -6.51 4.69 -6.30
N SER A 16 -7.75 5.02 -5.95
CA SER A 16 -8.06 6.08 -4.98
C SER A 16 -7.43 5.82 -3.61
N ASN A 17 -6.93 4.60 -3.41
CA ASN A 17 -6.24 4.14 -2.22
C ASN A 17 -4.71 4.28 -2.41
N PRO A 18 -4.03 5.07 -1.57
CA PRO A 18 -2.59 5.28 -1.68
C PRO A 18 -1.75 4.05 -1.27
N VAL A 19 -2.38 2.96 -0.82
CA VAL A 19 -1.73 1.67 -0.52
C VAL A 19 -2.53 0.54 -1.16
N SER A 20 -1.84 -0.34 -1.87
CA SER A 20 -2.40 -1.57 -2.44
C SER A 20 -1.56 -2.77 -2.03
N TRP A 21 -2.13 -3.98 -2.13
CA TRP A 21 -1.39 -5.21 -1.88
C TRP A 21 -1.87 -6.35 -2.75
N GLN A 22 -0.97 -7.29 -3.03
CA GLN A 22 -1.25 -8.52 -3.75
C GLN A 22 -0.41 -9.67 -3.21
N ALA A 23 -0.97 -10.88 -3.15
CA ALA A 23 -0.19 -12.07 -2.88
C ALA A 23 0.69 -12.40 -4.08
N GLN A 24 1.97 -12.68 -3.84
CA GLN A 24 2.93 -13.24 -4.78
C GLN A 24 3.54 -14.47 -4.12
N ASP A 25 3.13 -15.65 -4.57
CA ASP A 25 3.43 -16.92 -3.92
C ASP A 25 3.01 -16.90 -2.43
N ASP A 26 3.95 -17.08 -1.50
CA ASP A 26 3.73 -17.05 -0.06
C ASP A 26 4.05 -15.69 0.58
N VAL A 27 4.16 -14.61 -0.21
CA VAL A 27 4.48 -13.27 0.31
C VAL A 27 3.44 -12.24 -0.13
N LEU A 28 3.01 -11.37 0.79
CA LEU A 28 2.15 -10.23 0.47
C LEU A 28 2.99 -9.03 0.02
N LEU A 29 2.90 -8.65 -1.26
CA LEU A 29 3.55 -7.45 -1.78
C LEU A 29 2.65 -6.23 -1.53
N ILE A 30 3.05 -5.38 -0.59
CA ILE A 30 2.38 -4.12 -0.24
C ILE A 30 3.08 -2.96 -0.97
N THR A 31 2.34 -2.16 -1.72
CA THR A 31 2.86 -1.03 -2.49
C THR A 31 2.21 0.27 -2.04
N ILE A 32 3.03 1.24 -1.60
CA ILE A 32 2.59 2.62 -1.37
C ILE A 32 2.66 3.38 -2.69
N ASN A 33 1.54 3.89 -3.19
CA ASN A 33 1.47 4.69 -4.40
C ASN A 33 0.81 6.04 -4.12
N ASN A 34 1.56 6.91 -3.43
CA ASN A 34 1.15 8.27 -3.05
C ASN A 34 2.11 9.30 -3.66
N PRO A 35 2.04 9.54 -5.00
CA PRO A 35 2.97 10.43 -5.68
C PRO A 35 2.91 11.86 -5.10
N PRO A 36 4.01 12.63 -5.20
CA PRO A 36 5.21 12.34 -5.99
C PRO A 36 6.29 11.53 -5.27
N VAL A 37 6.22 11.42 -3.95
CA VAL A 37 7.34 10.93 -3.11
C VAL A 37 6.91 9.92 -2.04
N ASN A 38 5.66 9.47 -2.07
CA ASN A 38 5.09 8.54 -1.09
C ASN A 38 5.20 9.10 0.34
N ALA A 39 4.63 10.29 0.59
CA ALA A 39 4.59 10.86 1.93
C ALA A 39 3.61 10.08 2.83
N LEU A 40 3.96 9.87 4.11
CA LEU A 40 3.20 9.10 5.09
C LEU A 40 2.08 9.92 5.75
N GLY A 41 1.20 10.48 4.92
CA GLY A 41 -0.03 11.14 5.37
C GLY A 41 -1.06 10.14 5.90
N HIS A 42 -2.15 10.64 6.46
CA HIS A 42 -3.21 9.86 7.12
C HIS A 42 -3.74 8.74 6.23
N ALA A 43 -4.07 9.03 4.97
CA ALA A 43 -4.58 8.03 4.04
C ALA A 43 -3.60 6.87 3.79
N VAL A 44 -2.28 7.15 3.74
CA VAL A 44 -1.26 6.10 3.63
C VAL A 44 -1.22 5.26 4.91
N ARG A 45 -1.29 5.89 6.08
CA ARG A 45 -1.30 5.16 7.37
C ARG A 45 -2.52 4.24 7.49
N VAL A 46 -3.71 4.72 7.13
CA VAL A 46 -4.94 3.91 7.08
C VAL A 46 -4.77 2.72 6.13
N GLY A 47 -4.23 2.97 4.93
CA GLY A 47 -3.98 1.92 3.95
C GLY A 47 -2.96 0.87 4.41
N LEU A 48 -1.93 1.28 5.15
CA LEU A 48 -0.95 0.37 5.73
C LEU A 48 -1.56 -0.51 6.83
N ILE A 49 -2.42 0.03 7.70
CA ILE A 49 -3.14 -0.78 8.70
C ILE A 49 -3.99 -1.83 8.00
N ALA A 50 -4.79 -1.43 7.00
CA ALA A 50 -5.61 -2.38 6.26
C ALA A 50 -4.79 -3.48 5.55
N ALA A 51 -3.59 -3.16 5.06
CA ALA A 51 -2.69 -4.13 4.45
C ALA A 51 -2.12 -5.12 5.47
N ILE A 52 -1.81 -4.64 6.69
CA ILE A 52 -1.37 -5.48 7.81
C ILE A 52 -2.51 -6.39 8.27
N ASP A 53 -3.73 -5.88 8.40
CA ASP A 53 -4.90 -6.69 8.73
C ASP A 53 -5.13 -7.80 7.70
N ALA A 54 -4.95 -7.49 6.41
CA ALA A 54 -5.03 -8.47 5.33
C ALA A 54 -3.92 -9.53 5.41
N LEU A 55 -2.70 -9.13 5.77
CA LEU A 55 -1.58 -10.05 6.01
C LEU A 55 -1.88 -11.00 7.18
N GLU A 56 -2.38 -10.48 8.30
CA GLU A 56 -2.70 -11.28 9.49
C GLU A 56 -3.86 -12.25 9.25
N ALA A 57 -4.82 -11.86 8.41
CA ALA A 57 -5.97 -12.70 8.06
C ALA A 57 -5.63 -13.83 7.07
N ASP A 58 -4.51 -13.73 6.33
CA ASP A 58 -4.13 -14.69 5.30
C ASP A 58 -3.08 -15.69 5.81
N GLY A 59 -3.55 -16.87 6.22
CA GLY A 59 -2.67 -17.96 6.66
C GLY A 59 -1.87 -18.65 5.55
N SER A 60 -2.03 -18.23 4.28
CA SER A 60 -1.26 -18.78 3.15
C SER A 60 0.06 -18.04 2.89
N VAL A 61 0.21 -16.83 3.43
CA VAL A 61 1.45 -16.05 3.33
C VAL A 61 2.31 -16.19 4.58
N VAL A 62 3.63 -16.18 4.40
CA VAL A 62 4.64 -16.27 5.47
C VAL A 62 5.15 -14.89 5.91
N GLY A 63 4.79 -13.84 5.18
CA GLY A 63 5.20 -12.46 5.47
C GLY A 63 4.82 -11.48 4.37
N ALA A 64 5.34 -10.25 4.49
CA ALA A 64 5.10 -9.19 3.52
C ALA A 64 6.36 -8.45 3.11
N VAL A 65 6.36 -7.94 1.88
CA VAL A 65 7.33 -6.98 1.37
C VAL A 65 6.62 -5.65 1.19
N LEU A 66 7.13 -4.60 1.83
CA LEU A 66 6.66 -3.23 1.63
C LEU A 66 7.57 -2.52 0.62
N THR A 67 6.97 -1.94 -0.41
CA THR A 67 7.68 -1.15 -1.43
C THR A 67 6.92 0.13 -1.79
N GLY A 68 7.59 1.04 -2.50
CA GLY A 68 7.01 2.26 -3.03
C GLY A 68 6.82 2.16 -4.53
N GLY A 69 5.65 2.58 -5.00
CA GLY A 69 5.34 2.76 -6.40
C GLY A 69 6.07 3.97 -6.99
N GLY A 70 6.38 3.91 -8.28
CA GLY A 70 7.03 5.01 -8.99
C GLY A 70 8.51 5.14 -8.65
N ARG A 71 8.94 6.34 -8.22
CA ARG A 71 10.37 6.72 -8.14
C ARG A 71 10.98 6.66 -6.74
N ALA A 72 10.15 6.55 -5.70
CA ALA A 72 10.56 6.68 -4.31
C ALA A 72 9.99 5.53 -3.50
N PHE A 73 10.70 5.08 -2.47
CA PHE A 73 10.12 4.18 -1.48
C PHE A 73 9.12 4.97 -0.61
N VAL A 74 9.63 5.86 0.24
CA VAL A 74 8.86 6.75 1.10
C VAL A 74 9.72 7.98 1.42
N ALA A 75 9.13 9.19 1.46
CA ALA A 75 9.84 10.41 1.82
C ALA A 75 9.74 10.80 3.31
N GLY A 76 9.07 9.96 4.12
CA GLY A 76 8.80 10.24 5.52
C GLY A 76 7.43 10.89 5.73
N ALA A 77 7.29 11.60 6.85
CA ALA A 77 6.02 12.20 7.25
C ALA A 77 5.52 13.26 6.27
N ASP A 78 4.20 13.38 6.14
CA ASP A 78 3.58 14.41 5.32
C ASP A 78 3.65 15.78 6.02
N ILE A 79 4.46 16.68 5.48
CA ILE A 79 4.66 18.03 6.02
C ILE A 79 3.36 18.85 6.01
N THR A 80 2.38 18.52 5.17
CA THR A 80 1.09 19.23 5.11
C THR A 80 0.21 18.92 6.34
N GLU A 81 0.53 17.87 7.10
CA GLU A 81 -0.13 17.51 8.35
C GLU A 81 0.53 18.16 9.57
N PHE A 82 1.70 18.79 9.42
CA PHE A 82 2.41 19.40 10.54
C PHE A 82 1.60 20.56 11.11
N GLY A 83 1.55 20.63 12.45
CA GLY A 83 0.77 21.64 13.18
C GLY A 83 -0.74 21.38 13.24
N LYS A 84 -1.22 20.25 12.69
CA LYS A 84 -2.60 19.76 12.88
C LYS A 84 -2.60 18.65 13.93
N PRO A 85 -3.73 18.40 14.61
CA PRO A 85 -3.89 17.19 15.42
C PRO A 85 -3.62 15.94 14.59
N ILE A 86 -2.89 14.98 15.16
CA ILE A 86 -2.65 13.69 14.52
C ILE A 86 -3.99 12.96 14.43
N ALA A 87 -4.39 12.60 13.21
CA ALA A 87 -5.52 11.70 12.99
C ALA A 87 -5.04 10.25 13.15
N GLU A 88 -5.76 9.49 13.98
CA GLU A 88 -5.56 8.05 14.14
C GLU A 88 -5.89 7.33 12.82
N PRO A 89 -5.04 6.38 12.38
CA PRO A 89 -5.33 5.50 11.27
C PRO A 89 -6.35 4.41 11.63
#